data_AF-A0A7Y6MBP3-F1
#
_entry.id   AF-A0A7Y6MBP3-F1
#
_cell.length_a   1.000
_cell.length_b   1.000
_cell.length_c   1.000
_cell.angle_alpha   90.00
_cell.angle_beta   90.00
_cell.angle_gamma   90.00
#
_symmetry.space_group_name_H-M   'P 1'
#
loop_
_entity.id
_entity.type
_entity.pdbx_description
1 polymer ?
#
loop_
_entity_poly.entity_id
_entity_poly.type
_entity_poly.pdbx_seq_one_letter_code
_entity_poly.pdbx_strand_id
1 'polypeptide(L)'
;MSEWVDVHFQALETCGKRARTAANMLTVEDVFQDSSAKQPADAAQASMFGDLSHSGALAGKVNDVWTALKEELGTGRSRLQGVEKAIDQVETNLRKATRAATV
;
A
#
# COMPACT_ATOMS: atom_id res chain seq x y z
N MET A 1 -20.45 7.21 30.33
CA MET A 1 -20.69 7.09 28.88
C MET A 1 -19.60 7.76 28.04
N SER A 2 -19.06 8.94 28.44
CA SER A 2 -17.99 9.64 27.68
C SER A 2 -16.71 8.83 27.47
N GLU A 3 -16.15 8.27 28.56
CA GLU A 3 -14.82 7.62 28.53
C GLU A 3 -14.73 6.41 27.58
N TRP A 4 -15.82 5.64 27.45
CA TRP A 4 -15.87 4.48 26.54
C TRP A 4 -15.91 4.92 25.07
N VAL A 5 -16.63 6.02 24.78
CA VAL A 5 -16.68 6.62 23.43
C VAL A 5 -15.30 7.15 23.03
N ASP A 6 -14.58 7.77 23.96
CA ASP A 6 -13.23 8.28 23.73
C ASP A 6 -12.21 7.16 23.42
N VAL A 7 -12.30 6.02 24.13
CA VAL A 7 -11.48 4.83 23.86
C VAL A 7 -11.73 4.28 22.44
N HIS A 8 -12.97 4.28 21.95
CA HIS A 8 -13.27 3.83 20.59
C HIS A 8 -12.72 4.76 19.51
N PHE A 9 -12.81 6.07 19.71
CA PHE A 9 -12.21 7.03 18.79
C PHE A 9 -10.69 6.87 18.73
N GLN A 10 -10.03 6.71 19.88
CA GLN A 10 -8.59 6.49 19.94
C GLN A 10 -8.17 5.17 19.27
N ALA A 11 -8.96 4.11 19.42
CA ALA A 11 -8.71 2.83 18.77
C ALA A 11 -8.84 2.94 17.23
N LEU A 12 -9.87 3.62 16.74
CA LEU A 12 -10.08 3.87 15.30
C LEU A 12 -8.94 4.72 14.71
N GLU A 13 -8.56 5.80 15.39
CA GLU A 13 -7.45 6.66 14.96
C GLU A 13 -6.13 5.88 14.89
N THR A 14 -5.86 5.05 15.91
CA THR A 14 -4.67 4.21 15.94
C THR A 14 -4.67 3.19 14.79
N CYS A 15 -5.81 2.58 14.51
CA CYS A 15 -5.98 1.64 13.40
C CYS A 15 -5.75 2.34 12.05
N GLY A 16 -6.34 3.53 11.86
CA GLY A 16 -6.19 4.34 10.64
C GLY A 16 -4.74 4.74 10.40
N LYS A 17 -4.02 5.18 11.45
CA LYS A 17 -2.58 5.48 11.38
C LYS A 17 -1.78 4.26 10.92
N ARG A 18 -2.04 3.08 11.48
CA ARG A 18 -1.35 1.84 11.10
C ARG A 18 -1.62 1.45 9.65
N ALA A 19 -2.87 1.55 9.20
CA ALA A 19 -3.25 1.26 7.82
C ALA A 19 -2.56 2.22 6.84
N ARG A 20 -2.53 3.52 7.16
CA ARG A 20 -1.85 4.54 6.34
C ARG A 20 -0.35 4.33 6.28
N THR A 21 0.30 4.05 7.41
CA THR A 21 1.74 3.72 7.45
C THR A 21 2.04 2.51 6.58
N ALA A 22 1.26 1.44 6.71
CA ALA A 22 1.43 0.24 5.88
C ALA A 22 1.19 0.54 4.38
N ALA A 23 0.22 1.40 4.04
CA ALA A 23 -0.05 1.77 2.64
C ALA A 23 1.11 2.56 2.03
N ASN A 24 1.76 3.41 2.81
CA ASN A 24 2.93 4.17 2.37
C ASN A 24 4.15 3.25 2.19
N MET A 25 4.32 2.22 3.03
CA MET A 25 5.38 1.22 2.87
C MET A 25 5.28 0.38 1.59
N LEU A 26 4.16 0.42 0.86
CA LEU A 26 3.94 -0.34 -0.38
C LEU A 26 4.19 0.49 -1.66
N THR A 27 4.84 1.66 -1.57
CA THR A 27 5.39 2.29 -2.77
C THR A 27 6.64 1.52 -3.22
N VAL A 28 6.95 1.55 -4.52
CA VAL A 28 8.13 0.83 -5.01
C VAL A 28 9.39 1.47 -4.42
N GLU A 29 9.41 2.78 -4.29
CA GLU A 29 10.51 3.53 -3.70
C GLU A 29 10.73 3.14 -2.23
N ASP A 30 9.67 3.01 -1.44
CA ASP A 30 9.76 2.69 -0.01
C ASP A 30 10.07 1.20 0.24
N VAL A 31 9.54 0.28 -0.59
CA VAL A 31 9.83 -1.17 -0.49
C VAL A 31 11.31 -1.47 -0.66
N PHE A 32 12.00 -0.69 -1.50
CA PHE A 32 13.43 -0.90 -1.81
C PHE A 32 14.35 0.14 -1.15
N GLN A 33 13.84 1.00 -0.26
CA GLN A 33 14.60 2.11 0.32
C GLN A 33 15.88 1.65 1.05
N ASP A 34 15.79 0.56 1.81
CA ASP A 34 16.91 -0.02 2.58
C ASP A 34 17.51 -1.28 1.93
N SER A 35 17.12 -1.57 0.68
CA SER A 35 17.60 -2.74 -0.06
C SER A 35 18.92 -2.42 -0.79
N SER A 36 19.87 -3.35 -0.75
CA SER A 36 21.04 -3.32 -1.65
C SER A 36 20.63 -3.57 -3.11
N ALA A 37 19.48 -4.21 -3.32
CA ALA A 37 18.84 -4.38 -4.62
C ALA A 37 17.81 -3.25 -4.81
N LYS A 38 18.20 -2.21 -5.55
CA LYS A 38 17.31 -1.11 -5.92
C LYS A 38 16.41 -1.53 -7.09
N GLN A 39 15.30 -0.81 -7.26
CA GLN A 39 14.54 -0.87 -8.49
C GLN A 39 15.48 -0.60 -9.69
N PRO A 40 15.49 -1.48 -10.71
CA PRO A 40 16.09 -1.18 -12.01
C PRO A 40 15.68 0.20 -12.52
N ALA A 41 16.66 1.07 -12.77
CA ALA A 41 16.44 2.40 -13.32
C ALA A 41 15.83 2.31 -14.73
N ASP A 42 16.25 1.30 -15.48
CA ASP A 42 15.82 1.03 -16.84
C ASP A 42 15.21 -0.38 -16.95
N ALA A 43 14.36 -0.56 -17.97
CA ALA A 43 13.89 -1.88 -18.36
C ALA A 43 15.07 -2.76 -18.79
N ALA A 44 14.98 -4.06 -18.49
CA ALA A 44 15.94 -5.03 -18.98
C ALA A 44 15.93 -5.02 -20.52
N GLN A 45 17.12 -4.93 -21.12
CA GLN A 45 17.30 -4.93 -22.57
C GLN A 45 18.06 -6.18 -23.01
N ALA A 46 17.79 -6.65 -24.23
CA ALA A 46 18.50 -7.78 -24.82
C ALA A 46 20.04 -7.56 -24.80
N SER A 47 20.47 -6.32 -25.04
CA SER A 47 21.87 -5.88 -25.02
C SER A 47 22.59 -6.14 -23.69
N MET A 48 21.86 -6.21 -22.57
CA MET A 48 22.42 -6.53 -21.26
C MET A 48 22.95 -7.97 -21.18
N PHE A 49 22.48 -8.84 -22.07
CA PHE A 49 22.93 -10.24 -22.17
C PHE A 49 23.87 -10.46 -23.36
N GLY A 50 24.31 -9.40 -24.05
CA GLY A 50 25.10 -9.48 -25.28
C GLY A 50 24.31 -10.05 -26.47
N ASP A 51 25.03 -10.54 -27.48
CA ASP A 51 24.46 -11.07 -28.73
C ASP A 51 23.93 -12.52 -28.61
N LEU A 52 23.58 -12.95 -27.40
CA LEU A 52 23.05 -14.29 -27.17
C LEU A 52 21.67 -14.45 -27.79
N SER A 53 21.47 -15.54 -28.53
CA SER A 53 20.13 -15.94 -28.99
C SER A 53 19.17 -16.04 -27.80
N HIS A 54 17.93 -15.59 -27.97
CA HIS A 54 16.89 -15.55 -26.93
C HIS A 54 17.09 -14.52 -25.80
N SER A 55 18.14 -13.69 -25.83
CA SER A 55 18.36 -12.60 -24.88
C SER A 55 17.16 -11.65 -24.77
N GLY A 56 16.54 -11.29 -25.90
CA GLY A 56 15.35 -10.44 -25.92
C GLY A 56 14.14 -11.07 -25.23
N ALA A 57 13.95 -12.38 -25.35
CA ALA A 57 12.86 -13.08 -24.67
C ALA A 57 13.08 -13.12 -23.16
N LEU A 58 14.33 -13.32 -22.71
CA LEU A 58 14.69 -13.26 -21.29
C LEU A 58 14.48 -11.85 -20.72
N ALA A 59 14.94 -10.82 -21.43
CA ALA A 59 14.73 -9.42 -21.06
C ALA A 59 13.23 -9.10 -20.90
N GLY A 60 12.41 -9.57 -21.84
CA GLY A 60 10.95 -9.45 -21.75
C GLY A 60 10.39 -10.07 -20.48
N LYS A 61 10.75 -11.33 -20.17
CA LYS A 61 10.28 -12.00 -18.94
C LYS A 61 10.69 -11.27 -17.66
N VAL A 62 11.90 -10.71 -17.61
CA VAL A 62 12.36 -9.91 -16.46
C VAL A 62 11.48 -8.67 -16.31
N ASN A 63 11.19 -7.98 -17.42
CA ASN A 63 10.32 -6.80 -17.41
C ASN A 63 8.88 -7.16 -16.99
N ASP A 64 8.34 -8.28 -17.45
CA ASP A 64 7.00 -8.74 -17.10
C ASP A 64 6.86 -9.00 -15.59
N VAL A 65 7.84 -9.68 -14.98
CA VAL A 65 7.89 -9.90 -13.53
C VAL A 65 7.91 -8.56 -12.78
N TRP A 66 8.66 -7.59 -13.30
CA TRP A 66 8.77 -6.29 -12.65
C TRP A 66 7.47 -5.49 -12.76
N THR A 67 6.80 -5.55 -13.91
CA THR A 67 5.47 -4.96 -14.07
C THR A 67 4.46 -5.58 -13.09
N ALA A 68 4.40 -6.91 -13.03
CA ALA A 68 3.49 -7.62 -12.14
C ALA A 68 3.71 -7.28 -10.66
N LEU A 69 4.96 -7.19 -10.21
CA LEU A 69 5.25 -6.82 -8.82
C LEU A 69 4.81 -5.37 -8.51
N LYS A 70 4.97 -4.43 -9.44
CA LYS A 70 4.45 -3.05 -9.27
C LYS A 70 2.93 -3.02 -9.15
N GLU A 71 2.23 -3.82 -9.95
CA GLU A 71 0.77 -3.93 -9.92
C GLU A 71 0.27 -4.53 -8.60
N GLU A 72 0.92 -5.56 -8.08
CA GLU A 72 0.59 -6.18 -6.79
C GLU A 72 0.80 -5.21 -5.62
N LEU A 73 1.92 -4.48 -5.60
CA LEU A 73 2.18 -3.44 -4.61
C LEU A 73 1.11 -2.33 -4.65
N GLY A 74 0.76 -1.86 -5.85
CA GLY A 74 -0.31 -0.89 -6.06
C GLY A 74 -1.67 -1.40 -5.57
N THR A 75 -1.98 -2.67 -5.83
CA THR A 75 -3.20 -3.33 -5.37
C THR A 75 -3.25 -3.42 -3.84
N GLY A 76 -2.15 -3.82 -3.20
CA GLY A 76 -2.04 -3.86 -1.73
C GLY A 76 -2.25 -2.48 -1.12
N ARG A 77 -1.63 -1.43 -1.69
CA ARG A 77 -1.83 -0.05 -1.27
C ARG A 77 -3.29 0.39 -1.40
N SER A 78 -3.94 0.10 -2.51
CA SER A 78 -5.35 0.44 -2.73
C SER A 78 -6.27 -0.21 -1.70
N ARG A 79 -6.02 -1.49 -1.36
CA ARG A 79 -6.79 -2.20 -0.31
C ARG A 79 -6.63 -1.54 1.06
N LEU A 80 -5.42 -1.14 1.44
CA LEU A 80 -5.17 -0.45 2.71
C LEU A 80 -5.83 0.94 2.76
N GLN A 81 -5.84 1.68 1.65
CA GLN A 81 -6.61 2.92 1.54
C GLN A 81 -8.13 2.67 1.67
N GLY A 82 -8.62 1.53 1.18
CA GLY A 82 -10.00 1.09 1.40
C GLY A 82 -10.32 0.88 2.89
N VAL A 83 -9.39 0.29 3.65
CA VAL A 83 -9.53 0.11 5.11
C VAL A 83 -9.60 1.47 5.82
N GLU A 84 -8.75 2.42 5.44
CA GLU A 84 -8.77 3.78 5.99
C GLU A 84 -10.14 4.46 5.79
N LYS A 85 -10.70 4.38 4.58
CA LYS A 85 -12.05 4.90 4.30
C LYS A 85 -13.14 4.23 5.13
N ALA A 86 -13.03 2.91 5.36
CA ALA A 86 -13.97 2.18 6.19
C ALA A 86 -13.90 2.63 7.66
N ILE A 87 -12.70 2.90 8.17
CA ILE A 87 -12.48 3.44 9.52
C ILE A 87 -13.13 4.83 9.66
N ASP A 88 -12.93 5.73 8.69
CA ASP A 88 -13.55 7.06 8.68
C ASP A 88 -15.09 6.98 8.69
N GLN A 89 -15.66 5.99 8.00
CA GLN A 89 -17.10 5.75 7.99
C GLN A 89 -17.60 5.28 9.36
N VAL A 90 -16.87 4.39 10.04
CA VAL A 90 -17.21 3.93 11.40
C VAL A 90 -17.12 5.09 12.38
N GLU A 91 -16.08 5.92 12.29
CA GLU A 91 -15.90 7.11 13.11
C GLU A 91 -17.07 8.09 12.95
N THR A 92 -17.48 8.34 11.70
CA THR A 92 -18.63 9.19 11.37
C THR A 92 -19.93 8.65 11.97
N ASN A 93 -20.15 7.33 11.88
CA ASN A 93 -21.34 6.68 12.43
C ASN A 93 -21.35 6.75 13.96
N LEU A 94 -20.20 6.53 14.61
CA LEU A 94 -20.06 6.65 16.06
C LEU A 94 -20.40 8.08 16.53
N ARG A 95 -19.88 9.12 15.85
CA ARG A 95 -20.22 10.52 16.16
C ARG A 95 -21.72 10.79 16.06
N LYS A 96 -22.38 10.27 15.03
CA LYS A 96 -23.83 10.44 14.85
C LYS A 96 -24.61 9.75 15.97
N ALA A 97 -24.24 8.52 16.31
CA ALA A 97 -24.87 7.76 17.40
C ALA A 97 -24.70 8.45 18.75
N THR A 98 -23.50 8.93 19.06
CA THR A 98 -23.25 9.69 20.31
C THR A 98 -24.12 10.93 20.36
N ARG A 99 -24.18 11.74 19.29
CA ARG A 99 -25.05 12.93 19.26
C ARG A 99 -26.53 12.60 19.47
N ALA A 100 -27.02 11.50 18.88
CA ALA A 100 -28.40 11.08 19.05
C ALA A 100 -28.70 10.56 20.47
N ALA A 101 -27.71 10.02 21.18
CA ALA A 101 -27.85 9.53 22.55
C ALA A 101 -27.77 10.64 23.62
N THR A 102 -27.23 11.80 23.27
CA THR A 102 -27.12 12.97 24.18
C THR A 102 -28.26 13.98 24.02
N VAL A 103 -29.18 13.77 23.07
CA VAL A 103 -30.41 14.57 22.86
C VAL A 103 -31.59 13.82 23.47
#